data_AF-A0A418XH50-F1
#
_entry.id   AF-A0A418XH50-F1
#
_cell.length_a   1.000
_cell.length_b   1.000
_cell.length_c   1.000
_cell.angle_alpha   90.00
_cell.angle_beta   90.00
_cell.angle_gamma   90.00
#
_symmetry.space_group_name_H-M   'P 1'
#
loop_
_entity.id
_entity.type
_entity.pdbx_description
1 polymer ?
#
loop_
_entity_poly.entity_id
_entity_poly.type
_entity_poly.pdbx_seq_one_letter_code
_entity_poly.pdbx_strand_id
1 'polypeptide(L)'
;HKGRVEWKYPVVGVALLLALAVAIAPKPPAAAAQGADPAAQFAAVQAIIAQRCVSCHSDKPTQPGFATAPMGVMLHDEALVRQNAAKVYEQTVRLKVMPIGNLTNMTDAERAQLGAWFEAGAK
;
A
#
# COMPACT_ATOMS: atom_id res chain seq x y z
N HIS A 1 -49.69 27.05 -0.35
CA HIS A 1 -48.56 26.43 0.40
C HIS A 1 -49.09 25.34 1.33
N LYS A 2 -49.13 24.07 0.90
CA LYS A 2 -49.44 22.96 1.80
C LYS A 2 -48.49 21.81 1.47
N GLY A 3 -47.28 21.92 2.02
CA GLY A 3 -46.20 20.95 1.83
C GLY A 3 -46.55 19.65 2.54
N ARG A 4 -47.08 18.68 1.80
CA ARG A 4 -47.00 17.29 2.20
C ARG A 4 -45.56 16.85 1.94
N VAL A 5 -44.77 16.74 3.01
CA VAL A 5 -43.47 16.08 2.93
C VAL A 5 -43.76 14.60 2.76
N GLU A 6 -43.70 14.14 1.51
CA GLU A 6 -43.79 12.73 1.15
C GLU A 6 -42.55 12.01 1.70
N TRP A 7 -42.63 11.58 2.97
CA TRP A 7 -41.53 11.05 3.80
C TRP A 7 -40.72 9.91 3.16
N LYS A 8 -41.28 9.24 2.15
CA LYS A 8 -40.58 8.22 1.35
C LYS A 8 -39.31 8.76 0.68
N TYR A 9 -39.33 9.99 0.16
CA TYR A 9 -38.18 10.57 -0.55
C TYR A 9 -36.98 10.89 0.36
N PRO A 10 -37.15 11.58 1.50
CA PRO A 10 -36.03 11.79 2.41
C PRO A 10 -35.51 10.48 3.02
N VAL A 11 -36.38 9.49 3.29
CA VAL A 11 -35.94 8.17 3.78
C VAL A 11 -35.08 7.44 2.74
N VAL A 12 -35.51 7.42 1.47
CA VAL A 12 -34.72 6.83 0.38
C VAL A 12 -33.39 7.57 0.21
N GLY A 13 -33.40 8.91 0.29
CA GLY A 13 -32.18 9.71 0.24
C GLY A 13 -31.20 9.36 1.35
N VAL A 14 -31.66 9.27 2.60
CA VAL A 14 -30.83 8.88 3.75
C VAL A 14 -30.31 7.45 3.58
N ALA A 15 -31.14 6.51 3.14
CA ALA A 15 -30.74 5.13 2.92
C ALA A 15 -29.62 5.01 1.86
N LEU A 16 -29.75 5.75 0.75
CA LEU A 16 -28.72 5.77 -0.30
C LEU A 16 -27.41 6.39 0.18
N LEU A 17 -27.48 7.48 0.96
CA LEU A 17 -26.29 8.12 1.53
C LEU A 17 -25.58 7.20 2.53
N LEU A 18 -26.33 6.48 3.36
CA LEU A 18 -25.76 5.50 4.28
C LEU A 18 -25.13 4.32 3.54
N ALA A 19 -25.80 3.78 2.51
CA ALA A 19 -25.25 2.71 1.70
C ALA A 19 -23.93 3.13 1.02
N LEU A 20 -23.89 4.35 0.47
CA LEU A 20 -22.67 4.90 -0.12
C LEU A 20 -21.57 5.09 0.93
N ALA A 21 -21.90 5.65 2.09
CA ALA A 21 -20.94 5.85 3.19
C ALA A 21 -20.32 4.52 3.66
N VAL A 22 -21.12 3.45 3.75
CA VAL A 22 -20.63 2.10 4.07
C VAL A 22 -19.76 1.54 2.95
N ALA A 23 -20.14 1.75 1.68
CA ALA A 23 -19.39 1.25 0.53
C ALA A 23 -18.00 1.89 0.38
N ILE A 24 -17.87 3.17 0.75
CA ILE A 24 -16.60 3.93 0.68
C ILE A 24 -15.81 3.91 1.99
N ALA A 25 -16.34 3.29 3.05
CA ALA A 25 -15.66 3.26 4.34
C ALA A 25 -14.30 2.55 4.21
N PRO A 26 -13.19 3.18 4.65
CA PRO A 26 -11.89 2.55 4.59
C PRO A 26 -11.86 1.30 5.50
N LYS A 27 -11.26 0.21 5.01
CA LYS A 27 -11.01 -0.96 5.86
C LYS A 27 -10.03 -0.57 6.96
N PRO A 28 -10.27 -0.98 8.22
CA PRO A 28 -9.31 -0.74 9.28
C PRO A 28 -7.97 -1.39 8.89
N PRO A 29 -6.84 -0.71 9.16
CA PRO A 29 -5.53 -1.30 8.91
C PRO A 29 -5.43 -2.61 9.69
N ALA A 30 -4.92 -3.66 9.04
CA ALA A 30 -4.62 -4.89 9.73
C ALA A 30 -3.62 -4.56 10.86
N ALA A 31 -4.05 -4.76 12.11
CA ALA A 31 -3.16 -4.62 13.24
C ALA A 31 -1.97 -5.54 13.00
N ALA A 32 -0.74 -5.02 13.13
CA ALA A 32 0.45 -5.85 13.18
C ALA A 32 0.20 -6.87 14.30
N ALA A 33 0.04 -8.14 13.92
CA ALA A 33 -0.20 -9.20 14.88
C ALA A 33 1.00 -9.23 15.83
N GLN A 34 0.80 -8.79 17.07
CA GLN A 34 1.80 -8.92 18.11
C GLN A 34 2.06 -10.43 18.29
N GLY A 35 3.22 -10.90 17.81
CA GLY A 35 3.56 -12.32 17.74
C GLY A 35 3.68 -12.92 16.33
N ALA A 36 3.60 -12.12 15.26
CA ALA A 36 3.94 -12.61 13.92
C ALA A 36 5.41 -13.05 13.85
N ASP A 37 5.65 -14.24 13.30
CA ASP A 37 6.99 -14.73 12.97
C ASP A 37 7.72 -13.72 12.06
N PRO A 38 8.89 -13.17 12.47
CA PRO A 38 9.64 -12.24 11.65
C PRO A 38 9.93 -12.75 10.24
N ALA A 39 10.17 -14.06 10.08
CA ALA A 39 10.43 -14.65 8.77
C ALA A 39 9.17 -14.62 7.88
N ALA A 40 8.01 -14.95 8.44
CA ALA A 40 6.74 -14.87 7.72
C ALA A 40 6.38 -13.41 7.36
N GLN A 41 6.68 -12.46 8.26
CA GLN A 41 6.46 -11.03 7.99
C GLN A 41 7.36 -10.55 6.85
N PHE A 42 8.64 -10.91 6.86
CA PHE A 42 9.55 -10.54 5.79
C PHE A 42 9.16 -11.21 4.45
N ALA A 43 8.74 -12.48 4.45
CA ALA A 43 8.28 -13.15 3.24
C ALA A 43 7.11 -12.41 2.56
N ALA A 44 6.16 -11.88 3.35
CA ALA A 44 5.08 -11.06 2.83
C ALA A 44 5.59 -9.74 2.22
N VAL A 45 6.55 -9.09 2.87
CA VAL A 45 7.21 -7.87 2.36
C VAL A 45 7.97 -8.13 1.07
N GLN A 46 8.70 -9.24 0.99
CA GLN A 46 9.45 -9.63 -0.19
C GLN A 46 8.52 -9.87 -1.38
N ALA A 47 7.37 -10.52 -1.16
CA ALA A 47 6.36 -10.71 -2.20
C ALA A 47 5.82 -9.36 -2.75
N ILE A 48 5.55 -8.40 -1.86
CA ILE A 48 5.11 -7.05 -2.26
C ILE A 48 6.21 -6.36 -3.08
N ILE A 49 7.45 -6.37 -2.59
CA ILE A 49 8.58 -5.72 -3.29
C ILE A 49 8.81 -6.34 -4.67
N ALA A 50 8.75 -7.66 -4.78
CA ALA A 50 8.88 -8.36 -6.05
C ALA A 50 7.82 -7.90 -7.07
N GLN A 51 6.58 -7.72 -6.63
CA GLN A 51 5.47 -7.32 -7.51
C GLN A 51 5.43 -5.82 -7.81
N ARG A 52 5.85 -4.97 -6.87
CA ARG A 52 5.63 -3.52 -6.94
C ARG A 52 6.90 -2.71 -7.25
N CYS A 53 8.10 -3.28 -7.06
CA CYS A 53 9.34 -2.51 -7.08
C CYS A 53 10.40 -3.06 -8.04
N VAL A 54 10.55 -4.39 -8.15
CA VAL A 54 11.71 -5.03 -8.81
C VAL A 54 11.82 -4.73 -10.31
N SER A 55 10.71 -4.46 -11.00
CA SER A 55 10.73 -4.12 -12.43
C SER A 55 11.54 -2.85 -12.75
N CYS A 56 11.61 -1.90 -11.81
CA CYS A 56 12.44 -0.69 -11.92
C CYS A 56 13.72 -0.76 -11.05
N HIS A 57 13.64 -1.40 -9.88
CA HIS A 57 14.68 -1.42 -8.86
C HIS A 57 15.42 -2.76 -8.80
N SER A 58 16.01 -3.20 -9.91
CA SER A 58 16.82 -4.42 -10.01
C SER A 58 18.16 -4.15 -10.68
N ASP A 59 19.07 -5.13 -10.64
CA ASP A 59 20.32 -5.10 -11.41
C ASP A 59 20.05 -5.05 -12.93
N LYS A 60 18.92 -5.64 -13.36
CA LYS A 60 18.43 -5.67 -14.73
C LYS A 60 16.96 -5.21 -14.78
N PRO A 61 16.70 -3.90 -14.72
CA PRO A 61 15.35 -3.38 -14.83
C PRO A 61 14.66 -3.84 -16.10
N THR A 62 13.38 -4.18 -15.99
CA THR A 62 12.54 -4.64 -17.09
C THR A 62 11.48 -3.62 -17.49
N GLN A 63 11.24 -2.61 -16.66
CA GLN A 63 10.31 -1.53 -16.96
C GLN A 63 10.88 -0.62 -18.07
N PRO A 64 10.16 -0.41 -19.18
CA PRO A 64 10.54 0.55 -20.21
C PRO A 64 10.81 1.94 -19.62
N GLY A 65 11.90 2.57 -20.05
CA GLY A 65 12.35 3.88 -19.55
C GLY A 65 13.40 3.80 -18.44
N PHE A 66 13.73 2.62 -17.93
CA PHE A 66 14.76 2.42 -16.92
C PHE A 66 15.89 1.53 -17.44
N ALA A 67 17.03 2.13 -17.78
CA ALA A 67 18.24 1.38 -18.16
C ALA A 67 19.03 0.87 -16.93
N THR A 68 18.86 1.53 -15.79
CA THR A 68 19.47 1.18 -14.50
C THR A 68 18.49 1.49 -13.36
N ALA A 69 18.72 0.88 -12.20
CA ALA A 69 17.91 1.14 -11.02
C ALA A 69 17.98 2.62 -10.60
N PRO A 70 16.84 3.31 -10.44
CA PRO A 70 16.82 4.71 -10.02
C PRO A 70 17.57 4.92 -8.71
N MET A 71 18.39 5.97 -8.66
CA MET A 71 19.20 6.33 -7.49
C MET A 71 20.12 5.20 -6.97
N GLY A 72 20.42 4.20 -7.81
CA GLY A 72 21.18 3.01 -7.41
C GLY A 72 20.46 2.12 -6.39
N VAL A 73 19.16 2.31 -6.16
CA VAL A 73 18.38 1.51 -5.21
C VAL A 73 17.96 0.21 -5.88
N MET A 74 18.54 -0.89 -5.45
CA MET A 74 18.17 -2.23 -5.89
C MET A 74 17.38 -2.94 -4.79
N LEU A 75 16.41 -3.77 -5.18
CA LEU A 75 15.44 -4.42 -4.29
C LEU A 75 15.14 -5.87 -4.70
N HIS A 76 15.95 -6.45 -5.61
CA HIS A 76 15.75 -7.80 -6.13
C HIS A 76 16.29 -8.91 -5.22
N ASP A 77 17.03 -8.55 -4.18
CA ASP A 77 17.62 -9.45 -3.19
C ASP A 77 17.22 -9.03 -1.76
N GLU A 78 17.12 -9.99 -0.84
CA GLU A 78 16.78 -9.73 0.55
C GLU A 78 17.73 -8.73 1.23
N ALA A 79 19.05 -8.90 1.06
CA ALA A 79 20.02 -8.02 1.68
C ALA A 79 19.87 -6.59 1.18
N LEU A 80 19.55 -6.43 -0.11
CA LEU A 80 19.31 -5.13 -0.75
C LEU A 80 18.01 -4.48 -0.27
N VAL A 81 16.95 -5.27 -0.06
CA VAL A 81 15.70 -4.80 0.56
C VAL A 81 15.96 -4.26 1.96
N ARG A 82 16.65 -5.02 2.80
CA ARG A 82 16.99 -4.62 4.18
C ARG A 82 17.88 -3.38 4.19
N GLN A 83 18.90 -3.34 3.34
CA GLN A 83 19.79 -2.19 3.19
C GLN A 83 19.02 -0.90 2.83
N ASN A 84 17.96 -1.01 2.02
CA ASN A 84 17.18 0.13 1.55
C ASN A 84 15.84 0.31 2.31
N ALA A 85 15.63 -0.39 3.42
CA ALA A 85 14.35 -0.42 4.14
C ALA A 85 13.83 0.98 4.50
N ALA A 86 14.72 1.87 4.98
CA ALA A 86 14.37 3.25 5.32
C ALA A 86 13.91 4.06 4.09
N LYS A 87 14.54 3.86 2.93
CA LYS A 87 14.12 4.52 1.68
C LYS A 87 12.78 3.97 1.20
N VAL A 88 12.59 2.64 1.27
CA VAL A 88 11.31 2.01 0.93
C VAL A 88 10.18 2.55 1.81
N TYR A 89 10.40 2.62 3.12
CA TYR A 89 9.43 3.18 4.06
C TYR A 89 9.10 4.64 3.72
N GLU A 90 10.12 5.49 3.56
CA GLU A 90 9.91 6.91 3.30
C GLU A 90 9.17 7.14 1.98
N GLN A 91 9.60 6.51 0.89
CA GLN A 91 9.02 6.76 -0.44
C GLN A 91 7.67 6.08 -0.66
N THR A 92 7.49 4.88 -0.11
CA THR A 92 6.32 4.04 -0.38
C THR A 92 5.27 4.17 0.74
N VAL A 93 5.67 4.27 2.00
CA VAL A 93 4.70 4.31 3.11
C VAL A 93 4.36 5.75 3.47
N ARG A 94 5.38 6.58 3.73
CA ARG A 94 5.18 7.94 4.24
C ARG A 94 4.76 8.92 3.14
N LEU A 95 5.57 9.04 2.09
CA LEU A 95 5.35 10.01 1.00
C LEU A 95 4.38 9.50 -0.05
N LYS A 96 4.20 8.17 -0.14
CA LYS A 96 3.37 7.49 -1.14
C LYS A 96 3.68 7.89 -2.60
N VAL A 97 4.92 8.31 -2.87
CA VAL A 97 5.37 8.70 -4.21
C VAL A 97 5.79 7.50 -5.06
N MET A 98 6.17 6.39 -4.41
CA MET A 98 6.45 5.11 -5.05
C MET A 98 5.30 4.12 -4.80
N PRO A 99 4.97 3.26 -5.77
CA PRO A 99 5.44 3.26 -7.16
C PRO A 99 5.03 4.55 -7.89
N ILE A 100 5.82 5.01 -8.85
CA ILE A 100 5.56 6.25 -9.62
C ILE A 100 4.13 6.21 -10.15
N GLY A 101 3.30 7.21 -9.81
CA GLY A 101 1.91 7.27 -10.25
C GLY A 101 1.06 6.04 -9.90
N ASN A 102 1.49 5.25 -8.92
CA ASN A 102 0.94 3.94 -8.59
C ASN A 102 0.85 2.96 -9.77
N LEU A 103 1.81 2.97 -10.70
CA LEU A 103 1.81 2.16 -11.93
C LEU A 103 1.60 0.65 -11.70
N THR A 104 2.05 0.12 -10.56
CA THR A 104 1.89 -1.31 -10.23
C THR A 104 0.63 -1.58 -9.42
N ASN A 105 -0.30 -0.63 -9.28
CA ASN A 105 -1.55 -0.76 -8.51
C ASN A 105 -1.32 -1.20 -7.05
N MET A 106 -0.32 -0.61 -6.39
CA MET A 106 -0.05 -0.90 -4.98
C MET A 106 -1.20 -0.37 -4.11
N THR A 107 -1.68 -1.21 -3.21
CA THR A 107 -2.79 -0.93 -2.29
C THR A 107 -2.30 -0.31 -0.97
N ASP A 108 -3.20 0.37 -0.25
CA ASP A 108 -2.87 0.87 1.10
C ASP A 108 -2.60 -0.27 2.10
N ALA A 109 -3.21 -1.44 1.90
CA ALA A 109 -2.94 -2.62 2.72
C ALA A 109 -1.49 -3.10 2.59
N GLU A 110 -0.97 -3.18 1.35
CA GLU A 110 0.43 -3.53 1.11
C GLU A 110 1.39 -2.48 1.69
N ARG A 111 1.04 -1.19 1.60
CA ARG A 111 1.83 -0.11 2.24
C ARG A 111 1.85 -0.26 3.75
N ALA A 112 0.72 -0.59 4.37
CA ALA A 112 0.64 -0.85 5.80
C ALA A 112 1.50 -2.05 6.21
N GLN A 113 1.56 -3.11 5.39
CA GLN A 113 2.44 -4.26 5.64
C GLN A 113 3.93 -3.87 5.59
N LEU A 114 4.36 -3.08 4.61
CA LEU A 114 5.72 -2.53 4.56
C LEU A 114 6.02 -1.65 5.78
N GLY A 115 5.07 -0.81 6.19
CA GLY A 115 5.19 0.06 7.35
C GLY A 115 5.38 -0.73 8.64
N ALA A 116 4.51 -1.69 8.90
CA ALA A 116 4.56 -2.55 10.08
C ALA A 116 5.87 -3.34 10.17
N TRP A 117 6.40 -3.81 9.03
CA TRP A 117 7.69 -4.50 9.00
C TRP A 117 8.86 -3.57 9.32
N PHE A 118 8.87 -2.37 8.73
CA PHE A 118 9.93 -1.38 9.00
C PHE A 118 9.91 -0.96 10.48
N GLU A 119 8.73 -0.68 11.03
CA GLU A 119 8.54 -0.28 12.43
C GLU A 119 8.86 -1.41 13.42
N ALA A 120 8.73 -2.68 13.00
CA ALA A 120 9.21 -3.85 13.75
C ALA A 120 10.74 -4.05 13.69
N GLY A 121 11.47 -3.15 13.03
CA GLY A 121 12.94 -3.13 12.97
C GLY A 121 13.53 -3.69 11.67
N ALA A 122 12.72 -3.87 10.63
CA ALA A 122 13.14 -4.36 9.31
C ALA A 122 13.91 -5.70 9.36
N LYS A 123 13.47 -6.59 10.25
CA LYS A 123 14.03 -7.94 10.49
C LYS A 123 13.40 -9.02 9.64
#